data_AF-A0A7W0U7V4-F1
#
_entry.id   AF-A0A7W0U7V4-F1
#
_cell.length_a   1.000
_cell.length_b   1.000
_cell.length_c   1.000
_cell.angle_alpha   90.00
_cell.angle_beta   90.00
_cell.angle_gamma   90.00
#
_symmetry.space_group_name_H-M   'P 1'
#
loop_
_entity.id
_entity.type
_entity.pdbx_description
1 polymer ?
#
loop_
_entity_poly.entity_id
_entity_poly.type
_entity_poly.pdbx_seq_one_letter_code
_entity_poly.pdbx_strand_id
1 'polypeptide(L)'
;MVRARPADTTRPTVTRVSPASRATGVSIRANVLAGFSEAMHPSTITRSTVKLVRRGTRSVVPAVVSYSASAGRATLNPSAALARGATYTATVTTGARDLAGNPLAATKTWSFTTRR
;
A
#
# COMPACT_ATOMS: atom_id res chain seq x y z
N MET A 1 2.66 -35.03 -24.61
CA MET A 1 1.78 -33.84 -24.54
C MET A 1 2.02 -33.14 -23.20
N VAL A 2 2.61 -31.95 -23.22
CA VAL A 2 2.83 -31.17 -21.98
C VAL A 2 1.55 -30.38 -21.66
N ARG A 3 0.87 -30.71 -20.55
CA ARG A 3 -0.26 -29.91 -20.09
C ARG A 3 0.27 -28.57 -19.56
N ALA A 4 -0.05 -27.48 -20.24
CA ALA A 4 0.22 -26.13 -19.72
C ALA A 4 -0.62 -25.89 -18.45
N ARG A 5 -0.03 -25.28 -17.42
CA ARG A 5 -0.78 -24.84 -16.25
C ARG A 5 -1.77 -23.74 -16.68
N PRO A 6 -3.01 -23.72 -16.18
CA PRO A 6 -3.94 -22.63 -16.45
C PRO A 6 -3.30 -21.28 -16.13
N ALA A 7 -3.49 -20.29 -17.00
CA ALA A 7 -3.04 -18.92 -16.73
C ALA A 7 -3.85 -18.34 -15.55
N ASP A 8 -3.15 -17.68 -14.63
CA ASP A 8 -3.81 -16.99 -13.53
C ASP A 8 -4.36 -15.64 -14.02
N THR A 9 -5.68 -15.48 -13.90
CA THR A 9 -6.41 -14.27 -14.28
C THR A 9 -7.08 -13.59 -13.08
N THR A 10 -6.80 -14.04 -11.86
CA THR A 10 -7.38 -13.49 -10.64
C THR A 10 -6.75 -12.14 -10.36
N ARG A 11 -7.55 -11.12 -10.07
CA ARG A 11 -7.02 -9.79 -9.76
C ARG A 11 -6.80 -9.65 -8.26
N PRO A 12 -5.62 -9.17 -7.81
CA PRO A 12 -5.36 -8.99 -6.40
C PRO A 12 -6.23 -7.89 -5.78
N THR A 13 -6.52 -8.03 -4.49
CA THR A 13 -7.22 -7.02 -3.68
C THR A 13 -6.42 -6.67 -2.43
N VAL A 14 -6.65 -5.49 -1.85
CA VAL A 14 -6.10 -5.13 -0.54
C VAL A 14 -7.07 -5.59 0.56
N THR A 15 -6.66 -6.57 1.35
CA THR A 15 -7.50 -7.23 2.35
C THR A 15 -7.39 -6.58 3.73
N ARG A 16 -6.22 -6.02 4.07
CA ARG A 16 -5.95 -5.38 5.36
C ARG A 16 -5.05 -4.17 5.20
N VAL A 17 -5.24 -3.17 6.08
CA VAL A 17 -4.42 -1.95 6.10
C VAL A 17 -4.03 -1.58 7.52
N SER A 18 -2.86 -0.94 7.66
CA SER A 18 -2.43 -0.28 8.89
C SER A 18 -1.78 1.06 8.54
N PRO A 19 -1.98 2.14 9.30
CA PRO A 19 -3.00 2.31 10.34
C PRO A 19 -4.40 1.98 9.81
N ALA A 20 -5.29 1.55 10.71
CA ALA A 20 -6.67 1.23 10.34
C ALA A 20 -7.35 2.45 9.70
N SER A 21 -8.29 2.21 8.79
CA SER A 21 -9.04 3.29 8.14
C SER A 21 -9.73 4.16 9.19
N ARG A 22 -9.55 5.47 9.06
CA ARG A 22 -10.05 6.52 9.98
C ARG A 22 -9.47 6.48 11.39
N ALA A 23 -8.39 5.71 11.64
CA ALA A 23 -7.72 5.70 12.94
C ALA A 23 -7.22 7.11 13.34
N THR A 24 -7.33 7.44 14.62
CA THR A 24 -6.82 8.69 15.22
C THR A 24 -5.72 8.38 16.23
N GLY A 25 -5.00 9.39 16.70
CA GLY A 25 -3.93 9.21 17.69
C GLY A 25 -2.72 8.41 17.18
N VAL A 26 -2.60 8.24 15.86
CA VAL A 26 -1.54 7.42 15.26
C VAL A 26 -0.17 8.06 15.53
N SER A 27 0.84 7.22 15.79
CA SER A 27 2.21 7.69 15.94
C SER A 27 2.67 8.49 14.71
N ILE A 28 3.37 9.61 14.93
CA ILE A 28 4.01 10.36 13.84
C ILE A 28 5.14 9.59 13.15
N ARG A 29 5.58 8.45 13.70
CA ARG A 29 6.55 7.53 13.10
C ARG A 29 5.91 6.25 12.55
N ALA A 30 4.58 6.23 12.40
CA ALA A 30 3.87 5.04 11.96
C ALA A 30 4.23 4.67 10.51
N ASN A 31 4.48 3.39 10.30
CA ASN A 31 4.51 2.80 8.97
C ASN A 31 3.09 2.64 8.43
N VAL A 32 2.97 2.69 7.11
CA VAL A 32 1.73 2.38 6.39
C VAL A 32 1.89 1.00 5.76
N LEU A 33 0.95 0.11 6.03
CA LEU A 33 0.95 -1.27 5.57
C LEU A 33 -0.29 -1.57 4.73
N ALA A 34 -0.10 -2.36 3.67
CA ALA A 34 -1.19 -2.91 2.86
C ALA A 34 -0.95 -4.40 2.62
N GLY A 35 -1.85 -5.25 3.15
CA GLY A 35 -1.87 -6.70 2.91
C GLY A 35 -2.73 -7.03 1.70
N PHE A 36 -2.28 -7.99 0.89
CA PHE A 36 -2.91 -8.37 -0.36
C PHE A 36 -3.61 -9.74 -0.25
N SER A 37 -4.54 -10.04 -1.17
CA SER A 37 -5.22 -11.34 -1.25
C SER A 37 -4.31 -12.46 -1.77
N GLU A 38 -3.20 -12.10 -2.41
CA GLU A 38 -2.27 -13.02 -3.07
C GLU A 38 -0.87 -12.39 -3.15
N ALA A 39 0.10 -13.15 -3.69
CA ALA A 39 1.47 -12.70 -3.85
C ALA A 39 1.58 -11.63 -4.94
N MET A 40 2.15 -10.49 -4.58
CA MET A 40 2.37 -9.36 -5.50
C MET A 40 3.77 -9.42 -6.11
N HIS A 41 3.91 -8.91 -7.34
CA HIS A 41 5.21 -8.76 -7.98
C HIS A 41 5.98 -7.60 -7.33
N PRO A 42 7.12 -7.85 -6.64
CA PRO A 42 7.78 -6.84 -5.82
C PRO A 42 8.22 -5.60 -6.61
N SER A 43 8.63 -5.75 -7.87
CA SER A 43 9.05 -4.59 -8.70
C SER A 43 7.91 -3.62 -9.04
N THR A 44 6.65 -4.04 -8.87
CA THR A 44 5.47 -3.18 -9.09
C THR A 44 5.01 -2.48 -7.81
N ILE A 45 5.54 -2.89 -6.66
CA ILE A 45 5.26 -2.28 -5.36
C ILE A 45 6.33 -1.22 -5.08
N THR A 46 6.06 0.00 -5.53
CA THR A 46 7.00 1.11 -5.47
C THR A 46 6.35 2.36 -4.89
N ARG A 47 7.11 3.46 -4.80
CA ARG A 47 6.58 4.78 -4.41
C ARG A 47 5.57 5.36 -5.41
N SER A 48 5.47 4.83 -6.63
CA SER A 48 4.48 5.26 -7.61
C SER A 48 3.14 4.53 -7.44
N THR A 49 3.13 3.35 -6.82
CA THR A 49 1.94 2.52 -6.62
C THR A 49 1.46 2.52 -5.17
N VAL A 50 2.35 2.64 -4.18
CA VAL A 50 2.02 2.83 -2.76
C VAL A 50 2.45 4.22 -2.33
N LYS A 51 1.48 5.07 -2.01
CA LYS A 51 1.68 6.50 -1.74
C LYS A 51 1.03 6.92 -0.42
N LEU A 52 1.59 7.97 0.17
CA LEU A 52 1.03 8.67 1.31
C LEU A 52 1.01 10.17 1.02
N VAL A 53 -0.14 10.83 1.22
CA VAL A 53 -0.30 12.27 0.97
C VAL A 53 -0.96 12.91 2.20
N ARG A 54 -0.45 14.06 2.63
CA ARG A 54 -1.08 14.85 3.70
C ARG A 54 -2.32 15.55 3.14
N ARG A 55 -3.46 15.46 3.85
CA ARG A 55 -4.70 16.15 3.47
C ARG A 55 -4.45 17.65 3.35
N GLY A 56 -4.97 18.26 2.28
CA GLY A 56 -4.76 19.67 1.96
C GLY A 56 -3.46 19.97 1.19
N THR A 57 -2.66 18.95 0.88
CA THR A 57 -1.47 19.06 0.03
C THR A 57 -1.58 18.14 -1.19
N ARG A 58 -0.73 18.36 -2.20
CA ARG A 58 -0.59 17.46 -3.36
C ARG A 58 0.71 16.66 -3.36
N SER A 59 1.62 16.97 -2.43
CA SER A 59 2.94 16.35 -2.36
C SER A 59 2.87 14.97 -1.70
N VAL A 60 3.48 13.99 -2.36
CA VAL A 60 3.68 12.66 -1.79
C VAL A 60 4.73 12.74 -0.70
N VAL A 61 4.41 12.19 0.47
CA VAL A 61 5.34 12.09 1.60
C VAL A 61 6.53 11.21 1.19
N PRO A 62 7.78 11.68 1.32
CA PRO A 62 8.94 10.85 1.07
C PRO A 62 8.98 9.62 1.96
N ALA A 63 9.13 8.44 1.36
CA ALA A 63 9.08 7.17 2.08
C ALA A 63 9.87 6.06 1.38
N VAL A 64 10.41 5.11 2.14
CA VAL A 64 10.91 3.85 1.59
C VAL A 64 9.73 2.89 1.45
N VAL A 65 9.58 2.27 0.29
CA VAL A 65 8.55 1.26 0.03
C VAL A 65 9.22 -0.10 -0.15
N SER A 66 8.73 -1.11 0.55
CA SER A 66 9.19 -2.50 0.44
C SER A 66 7.99 -3.45 0.40
N TYR A 67 8.23 -4.65 -0.13
CA TYR A 67 7.24 -5.74 -0.15
C TYR A 67 7.85 -6.99 0.46
N SER A 68 7.11 -7.63 1.37
CA SER A 68 7.45 -8.95 1.91
C SER A 68 6.51 -9.97 1.29
N ALA A 69 7.07 -10.85 0.45
CA ALA A 69 6.32 -11.93 -0.20
C ALA A 69 5.81 -12.95 0.82
N SER A 70 6.62 -13.30 1.82
CA SER A 70 6.22 -14.24 2.89
C SER A 70 5.08 -13.71 3.75
N ALA A 71 5.01 -12.39 3.98
CA ALA A 71 3.93 -11.76 4.72
C ALA A 71 2.77 -11.26 3.83
N GLY A 72 2.88 -11.37 2.51
CA GLY A 72 1.90 -10.85 1.55
C GLY A 72 1.61 -9.36 1.71
N ARG A 73 2.61 -8.54 2.05
CA ARG A 73 2.38 -7.16 2.54
C ARG A 73 3.39 -6.14 2.04
N ALA A 74 2.88 -5.01 1.56
CA ALA A 74 3.66 -3.80 1.28
C ALA A 74 3.80 -2.96 2.55
N THR A 75 4.98 -2.37 2.73
CA THR A 75 5.30 -1.42 3.80
C THR A 75 5.79 -0.13 3.18
N LEU A 76 5.15 0.98 3.51
CA LEU A 76 5.61 2.34 3.25
C LEU A 76 6.08 2.91 4.59
N ASN A 77 7.37 3.22 4.68
CA ASN A 77 8.03 3.80 5.84
C ASN A 77 8.40 5.26 5.55
N PRO A 78 7.67 6.26 6.10
CA PRO A 78 8.01 7.67 5.92
C PRO A 78 9.46 7.97 6.33
N SER A 79 10.20 8.66 5.46
CA SER A 79 11.62 8.99 5.71
C SER A 79 11.81 10.02 6.83
N ALA A 80 10.76 10.76 7.17
CA ALA A 80 10.72 11.73 8.26
C ALA A 80 9.44 11.55 9.08
N ALA A 81 9.43 12.07 10.30
CA ALA A 81 8.24 12.06 11.13
C ALA A 81 7.10 12.85 10.45
N LEU A 82 5.90 12.30 10.51
CA LEU A 82 4.67 12.92 10.03
C LEU A 82 4.32 14.14 10.90
N ALA A 83 3.61 15.11 10.31
CA ALA A 83 3.13 16.28 11.01
C ALA A 83 2.08 15.89 12.05
N ARG A 84 2.20 16.45 13.26
CA ARG A 84 1.27 16.24 14.37
C ARG A 84 -0.14 16.74 14.05
N GLY A 85 -1.15 16.05 14.56
CA GLY A 85 -2.56 16.39 14.38
C GLY A 85 -3.03 16.42 12.92
N ALA A 86 -2.25 15.89 11.97
CA ALA A 86 -2.58 15.92 10.56
C ALA A 86 -3.24 14.62 10.09
N THR A 87 -4.17 14.75 9.14
CA THR A 87 -4.75 13.61 8.43
C THR A 87 -3.92 13.30 7.18
N TYR A 88 -3.63 12.02 6.99
CA TYR A 88 -2.94 11.48 5.83
C TYR A 88 -3.84 10.50 5.08
N THR A 89 -3.73 10.46 3.77
CA THR A 89 -4.38 9.49 2.90
C THR A 89 -3.32 8.59 2.28
N ALA A 90 -3.44 7.30 2.53
CA ALA A 90 -2.66 6.26 1.89
C ALA A 90 -3.41 5.71 0.66
N THR A 91 -2.65 5.39 -0.39
CA THR A 91 -3.18 4.89 -1.66
C THR A 91 -2.35 3.73 -2.16
N VAL A 92 -3.00 2.64 -2.58
CA VAL A 92 -2.43 1.60 -3.44
C VAL A 92 -3.13 1.64 -4.78
N THR A 93 -2.41 1.91 -5.87
CA THR A 93 -2.99 2.06 -7.21
C THR A 93 -3.11 0.72 -7.95
N THR A 94 -3.86 0.70 -9.05
CA THR A 94 -3.95 -0.43 -9.99
C THR A 94 -2.66 -0.71 -10.76
N GLY A 95 -1.61 0.12 -10.59
CA GLY A 95 -0.28 -0.17 -11.12
C GLY A 95 0.45 -1.29 -10.37
N ALA A 96 0.02 -1.61 -9.14
CA ALA A 96 0.50 -2.80 -8.42
C ALA A 96 -0.09 -4.06 -9.06
N ARG A 97 0.76 -5.07 -9.31
CA ARG A 97 0.38 -6.31 -10.01
C ARG A 97 0.81 -7.55 -9.24
N ASP A 98 0.10 -8.65 -9.44
CA ASP A 98 0.52 -9.98 -8.98
C ASP A 98 1.68 -10.54 -9.81
N LEU A 99 2.12 -11.76 -9.48
CA LEU A 99 3.19 -12.46 -10.19
C LEU A 99 2.81 -12.88 -11.62
N ALA A 100 1.52 -12.99 -11.93
CA ALA A 100 1.00 -13.30 -13.27
C ALA A 100 0.81 -12.04 -14.14
N GLY A 101 0.95 -10.86 -13.56
CA GLY A 101 0.80 -9.57 -14.22
C GLY A 101 -0.61 -8.97 -14.13
N ASN A 102 -1.54 -9.56 -13.38
CA ASN A 102 -2.87 -9.00 -13.19
C ASN A 102 -2.79 -7.74 -12.31
N PRO A 103 -3.43 -6.62 -12.72
CA PRO A 103 -3.45 -5.42 -11.92
C PRO A 103 -4.41 -5.56 -10.73
N LEU A 104 -4.10 -4.86 -9.63
CA LEU A 104 -4.99 -4.70 -8.49
C LEU A 104 -6.43 -4.41 -8.96
N ALA A 105 -7.41 -5.11 -8.39
CA ALA A 105 -8.80 -5.08 -8.82
C ALA A 105 -9.37 -3.64 -8.87
N ALA A 106 -9.03 -2.83 -7.87
CA ALA A 106 -9.35 -1.41 -7.81
C ALA A 106 -8.30 -0.67 -6.97
N THR A 107 -8.13 0.62 -7.24
CA THR A 107 -7.32 1.49 -6.38
C THR A 107 -7.89 1.47 -4.95
N LYS A 108 -7.04 1.17 -3.97
CA LYS A 108 -7.39 1.24 -2.55
C LYS A 108 -6.95 2.56 -1.96
N THR A 109 -7.85 3.27 -1.30
CA THR A 109 -7.53 4.46 -0.50
C THR A 109 -8.06 4.33 0.92
N TRP A 110 -7.32 4.88 1.88
CA TRP A 110 -7.77 5.03 3.26
C TRP A 110 -7.05 6.19 3.93
N SER A 111 -7.58 6.70 5.03
CA SER A 111 -6.98 7.81 5.77
C SER A 111 -6.78 7.49 7.24
N PHE A 112 -5.88 8.22 7.88
CA PHE A 112 -5.66 8.19 9.33
C PHE A 112 -5.15 9.54 9.82
N THR A 113 -5.28 9.80 11.12
CA THR A 113 -4.87 11.06 11.75
C THR A 113 -3.82 10.79 12.83
N THR A 114 -2.69 11.49 12.73
CA THR A 114 -1.62 11.41 13.72
C THR A 114 -2.01 12.08 15.03
N ARG A 115 -1.42 11.63 16.14
CA ARG A 115 -1.51 12.31 17.43
C ARG A 115 -1.04 13.77 17.34
N ARG A 116 -1.63 14.63 18.18
CA ARG A 116 -1.17 16.00 18.39
C ARG A 116 0.15 15.97 19.17
#